data_AF-A0A1I1X654-F1
#
_entry.id   AF-A0A1I1X654-F1
#
_cell.length_a   1.000
_cell.length_b   1.000
_cell.length_c   1.000
_cell.angle_alpha   90.00
_cell.angle_beta   90.00
_cell.angle_gamma   90.00
#
_symmetry.space_group_name_H-M   'P 1'
#
loop_
_entity.id
_entity.type
_entity.pdbx_description
1 polymer ?
#
loop_
_entity_poly.entity_id
_entity_poly.type
_entity_poly.pdbx_seq_one_letter_code
_entity_poly.pdbx_strand_id
1 'polypeptide(L)'
;MGTLILAVTSLFLYSVGTALQALHFRGRVQSNIAITTLIGVLALTSHGLLIGQTVHHDGGFDFSFFKSSVLISWLIVFLLLGLNLKKPVQSLFLGVYPLAGLTIILALVTHGPSRLVSEQSYGMLSHIALSVTAYSLFTLAAIQAVLLYFQNRQLKHNYNSLLVRNLPPLQTMESLLFEMVWAGVVMLILAIVTGALFIEDLFAQNLAHKTLFSILSLLVFVALLIGRYTKGWRGITASRWTLAGCALLMLAFYGSKFVLELIFQRGG
;
A
#
# COMPACT_ATOMS: atom_id res chain seq x y z
N MET A 1 -13.59 21.26 12.90
CA MET A 1 -12.43 21.62 13.76
C MET A 1 -11.60 20.39 14.14
N GLY A 2 -12.20 19.30 14.65
CA GLY A 2 -11.45 18.09 15.04
C GLY A 2 -10.68 17.38 13.92
N THR A 3 -11.28 17.22 12.73
CA THR A 3 -10.67 16.51 11.60
C THR A 3 -9.37 17.15 11.11
N LEU A 4 -9.32 18.49 11.04
CA LEU A 4 -8.13 19.23 10.61
C LEU A 4 -6.98 19.11 11.62
N ILE A 5 -7.28 19.12 12.92
CA ILE A 5 -6.27 18.92 13.98
C ILE A 5 -5.67 17.52 13.88
N LEU A 6 -6.50 16.49 13.69
CA LEU A 6 -6.03 15.10 13.51
C LEU A 6 -5.21 14.94 12.22
N ALA A 7 -5.57 15.66 11.15
CA ALA A 7 -4.84 15.61 9.89
C ALA A 7 -3.44 16.23 10.03
N VAL A 8 -3.35 17.42 10.64
CA VAL A 8 -2.08 18.12 10.87
C VAL A 8 -1.19 17.33 11.84
N THR A 9 -1.75 16.77 12.91
CA THR A 9 -0.97 15.93 13.84
C THR A 9 -0.45 14.66 13.17
N SER A 10 -1.28 13.99 12.34
CA SER A 10 -0.84 12.82 11.56
C SER A 10 0.28 13.18 10.59
N LEU A 11 0.15 14.29 9.86
CA LEU A 11 1.17 14.78 8.93
C LEU A 11 2.48 15.11 9.63
N PHE A 12 2.40 15.79 10.77
CA PHE A 12 3.56 16.12 11.59
C PHE A 12 4.28 14.84 12.06
N LEU A 13 3.54 13.87 12.61
CA LEU A 13 4.11 12.63 13.11
C LEU A 13 4.74 11.78 11.99
N TYR A 14 4.10 11.67 10.83
CA TYR A 14 4.69 10.99 9.67
C TYR A 14 5.93 11.70 9.14
N SER A 15 5.96 13.04 9.16
CA SER A 15 7.11 13.83 8.73
C SER A 15 8.30 13.64 9.68
N VAL A 16 8.05 13.68 11.00
CA VAL A 16 9.05 13.40 12.04
C VAL A 16 9.57 11.97 11.92
N GLY A 17 8.67 10.99 11.78
CA GLY A 17 9.04 9.58 11.57
C GLY A 17 9.92 9.39 10.34
N THR A 18 9.58 10.04 9.22
CA THR A 18 10.37 10.00 7.98
C THR A 18 11.75 10.63 8.19
N ALA A 19 11.81 11.80 8.84
CA ALA A 19 13.08 12.50 9.10
C ALA A 19 14.00 11.67 9.99
N LEU A 20 13.49 11.07 11.07
CA LEU A 20 14.26 10.19 11.95
C LEU A 20 14.77 8.96 11.20
N GLN A 21 13.91 8.33 10.37
CA GLN A 21 14.30 7.17 9.57
C GLN A 21 15.38 7.54 8.54
N ALA A 22 15.28 8.72 7.92
CA ALA A 22 16.26 9.23 6.97
C ALA A 22 17.61 9.59 7.65
N LEU A 23 17.57 10.16 8.85
CA LEU A 23 18.76 10.47 9.65
C LEU A 23 19.48 9.20 10.12
N HIS A 24 18.72 8.20 10.56
CA HIS A 24 19.25 6.87 10.87
C HIS A 24 19.90 6.24 9.63
N PHE A 25 19.20 6.27 8.49
CA PHE A 25 19.70 5.75 7.22
C PHE A 25 20.93 6.52 6.70
N ARG A 26 21.18 7.75 7.17
CA ARG A 26 22.41 8.51 6.88
C ARG A 26 23.53 8.28 7.90
N GLY A 27 23.32 7.41 8.90
CA GLY A 27 24.28 7.12 9.96
C GLY A 27 24.51 8.28 10.93
N ARG A 28 23.60 9.27 10.97
CA ARG A 28 23.76 10.48 11.80
C ARG A 28 23.18 10.34 13.21
N VAL A 29 22.31 9.36 13.42
CA VAL A 29 21.61 9.12 14.70
C VAL A 29 21.55 7.62 14.96
N GLN A 30 21.80 7.18 16.19
CA GLN A 30 21.53 5.80 16.61
C GLN A 30 20.01 5.65 16.78
N SER A 31 19.38 4.76 16.00
CA SER A 31 17.93 4.55 16.12
C SER A 31 17.62 3.69 17.33
N ASN A 32 16.89 4.26 18.28
CA ASN A 32 16.18 3.47 19.25
C ASN A 32 14.87 2.98 18.61
N ILE A 33 14.79 1.68 18.34
CA ILE A 33 13.63 1.03 17.72
C ILE A 33 12.35 1.32 18.51
N ALA A 34 12.43 1.43 19.84
CA ALA A 34 11.27 1.75 20.67
C ALA A 34 10.72 3.15 20.40
N ILE A 35 11.59 4.14 20.17
CA ILE A 35 11.18 5.52 19.89
C ILE A 35 10.57 5.63 18.49
N THR A 36 11.20 5.01 17.48
CA THR A 36 10.69 5.05 16.10
C THR A 36 9.38 4.29 15.94
N THR A 37 9.22 3.17 16.65
CA THR A 37 7.94 2.43 16.71
C THR A 37 6.88 3.21 17.46
N LEU A 38 7.19 3.84 18.59
CA LEU A 38 6.25 4.67 19.33
C LEU A 38 5.70 5.83 18.47
N ILE A 39 6.58 6.55 17.77
CA ILE A 39 6.17 7.63 16.85
C ILE A 39 5.27 7.08 15.74
N GLY A 40 5.61 5.91 15.18
CA GLY A 40 4.80 5.24 14.18
C GLY A 40 3.40 4.86 14.68
N VAL A 41 3.32 4.32 15.90
CA VAL A 41 2.05 3.97 16.55
C VAL A 41 1.21 5.22 16.81
N LEU A 42 1.80 6.30 17.32
CA LEU A 42 1.10 7.57 17.53
C LEU A 42 0.60 8.18 16.21
N ALA A 43 1.40 8.09 15.14
CA ALA A 43 0.98 8.53 13.81
C ALA A 43 -0.21 7.71 13.31
N LEU A 44 -0.15 6.38 13.47
CA LEU A 44 -1.21 5.46 13.07
C LEU A 44 -2.50 5.67 13.86
N THR A 45 -2.42 5.91 15.18
CA THR A 45 -3.61 6.18 16.00
C THR A 45 -4.26 7.49 15.62
N SER A 46 -3.49 8.57 15.44
CA SER A 46 -4.03 9.85 14.96
C SER A 46 -4.69 9.72 13.58
N HIS A 47 -4.05 8.99 12.66
CA HIS A 47 -4.59 8.73 11.33
C HIS A 47 -5.87 7.87 11.37
N GLY A 48 -5.94 6.88 12.26
CA GLY A 48 -7.15 6.08 12.48
C GLY A 48 -8.29 6.90 13.06
N LEU A 49 -7.99 7.79 14.03
CA LEU A 49 -8.97 8.72 14.60
C LEU A 49 -9.48 9.71 13.54
N LEU A 50 -8.63 10.17 12.62
CA LEU A 50 -9.04 11.00 11.50
C LEU A 50 -10.09 10.27 10.65
N ILE A 51 -9.84 9.01 10.29
CA ILE A 51 -10.78 8.21 9.52
C ILE A 51 -12.09 8.05 10.28
N GLY A 52 -12.03 7.68 11.57
CA GLY A 52 -13.22 7.51 12.42
C GLY A 52 -14.07 8.79 12.51
N GLN A 53 -13.44 9.95 12.67
CA GLN A 53 -14.16 11.23 12.68
C GLN A 53 -14.78 11.57 11.31
N THR A 54 -14.08 11.29 10.21
CA THR A 54 -14.64 11.54 8.87
C THR A 54 -15.85 10.66 8.61
N VAL A 55 -15.78 9.36 8.93
CA VAL A 55 -16.90 8.41 8.78
C VAL A 55 -18.10 8.83 9.65
N HIS A 56 -17.86 9.27 10.88
CA HIS A 56 -18.93 9.72 11.76
C HIS A 56 -19.60 11.01 11.24
N HIS A 57 -18.81 11.96 10.74
CA HIS A 57 -19.34 13.22 10.20
C HIS A 57 -20.12 13.04 8.90
N ASP A 58 -19.69 12.09 8.05
CA ASP A 58 -20.33 11.81 6.77
C ASP A 58 -21.52 10.85 6.89
N GLY A 59 -21.75 10.26 8.07
CA GLY A 59 -22.86 9.33 8.33
C GLY A 59 -22.65 7.91 7.75
N GLY A 60 -21.43 7.56 7.35
CA GLY A 60 -21.12 6.25 6.77
C GLY A 60 -19.73 6.16 6.13
N PHE A 61 -19.38 4.97 5.62
CA PHE A 61 -18.14 4.79 4.87
C PHE A 61 -18.29 5.37 3.46
N ASP A 62 -17.52 6.41 3.19
CA ASP A 62 -17.39 7.00 1.86
C ASP A 62 -16.18 6.42 1.14
N PHE A 63 -16.43 5.65 0.08
CA PHE A 63 -15.41 5.01 -0.75
C PHE A 63 -15.02 5.85 -1.97
N SER A 64 -15.15 7.18 -1.90
CA SER A 64 -14.52 8.10 -2.85
C SER A 64 -13.01 7.84 -2.97
N PHE A 65 -12.43 8.20 -4.11
CA PHE A 65 -11.05 7.91 -4.46
C PHE A 65 -10.04 8.35 -3.37
N PHE A 66 -10.21 9.56 -2.83
CA PHE A 66 -9.31 10.13 -1.85
C PHE A 66 -9.47 9.49 -0.45
N LYS A 67 -10.71 9.31 0.04
CA LYS A 67 -10.96 8.66 1.34
C LYS A 67 -10.54 7.20 1.35
N SER A 68 -10.75 6.49 0.24
CA SER A 68 -10.23 5.12 0.07
C SER A 68 -8.69 5.08 0.13
N SER A 69 -8.02 6.09 -0.45
CA SER A 69 -6.55 6.16 -0.42
C SER A 69 -6.01 6.43 0.98
N VAL A 70 -6.70 7.24 1.79
CA VAL A 70 -6.40 7.48 3.21
C VAL A 70 -6.56 6.17 4.02
N LEU A 71 -7.65 5.42 3.79
CA LEU A 71 -7.86 4.12 4.44
C LEU A 71 -6.79 3.09 4.06
N ILE A 72 -6.47 2.99 2.77
CA ILE A 72 -5.44 2.08 2.26
C ILE A 72 -4.08 2.43 2.86
N SER A 73 -3.72 3.72 2.93
CA SER A 73 -2.42 4.15 3.46
C SER A 73 -2.33 3.93 4.97
N TRP A 74 -3.43 4.10 5.72
CA TRP A 74 -3.51 3.69 7.11
C TRP A 74 -3.23 2.19 7.27
N LEU A 75 -3.87 1.34 6.45
CA LEU A 75 -3.66 -0.11 6.52
C LEU A 75 -2.22 -0.52 6.13
N ILE A 76 -1.62 0.16 5.14
CA ILE A 76 -0.20 -0.06 4.78
C ILE A 76 0.70 0.22 5.97
N VAL A 77 0.49 1.34 6.67
CA VAL A 77 1.27 1.70 7.86
C VAL A 77 1.05 0.68 8.99
N PHE A 78 -0.19 0.24 9.22
CA PHE A 78 -0.53 -0.78 10.21
C PHE A 78 0.21 -2.11 9.94
N LEU A 79 0.11 -2.62 8.71
CA LEU A 79 0.80 -3.85 8.32
C LEU A 79 2.33 -3.71 8.43
N LEU A 80 2.88 -2.57 8.04
CA LEU A 80 4.31 -2.32 8.13
C LEU A 80 4.80 -2.28 9.58
N LEU A 81 4.05 -1.63 10.49
CA LEU A 81 4.36 -1.64 11.92
C LEU A 81 4.30 -3.05 12.49
N GLY A 82 3.31 -3.85 12.09
CA GLY A 82 3.23 -5.27 12.45
C GLY A 82 4.43 -6.09 11.98
N LEU A 83 4.88 -5.89 10.74
CA LEU A 83 6.09 -6.53 10.20
C LEU A 83 7.36 -6.07 10.94
N ASN A 84 7.43 -4.80 11.36
CA ASN A 84 8.57 -4.24 12.06
C ASN A 84 8.84 -4.86 13.44
N LEU A 85 7.85 -5.53 14.04
CA LEU A 85 8.03 -6.27 15.29
C LEU A 85 8.91 -7.52 15.14
N LYS A 86 8.95 -8.11 13.93
CA LYS A 86 9.62 -9.40 13.68
C LYS A 86 10.70 -9.35 12.61
N LYS A 87 10.68 -8.33 11.73
CA LYS A 87 11.51 -8.27 10.53
C LYS A 87 12.19 -6.90 10.40
N PRO A 88 13.39 -6.83 9.81
CA PRO A 88 14.11 -5.57 9.61
C PRO A 88 13.56 -4.77 8.42
N VAL A 89 12.32 -4.26 8.54
CA VAL A 89 11.59 -3.52 7.48
C VAL A 89 11.77 -2.00 7.59
N GLN A 90 12.77 -1.55 8.34
CA GLN A 90 13.04 -0.14 8.63
C GLN A 90 13.17 0.75 7.37
N SER A 91 13.74 0.23 6.29
CA SER A 91 13.89 0.96 5.03
C SER A 91 12.56 1.24 4.32
N LEU A 92 11.52 0.43 4.56
CA LEU A 92 10.21 0.61 3.94
C LEU A 92 9.47 1.85 4.48
N PHE A 93 9.72 2.23 5.73
CA PHE A 93 9.12 3.43 6.34
C PHE A 93 9.51 4.72 5.58
N LEU A 94 10.68 4.75 4.95
CA LEU A 94 11.14 5.90 4.15
C LEU A 94 10.25 6.14 2.92
N GLY A 95 9.61 5.10 2.39
CA GLY A 95 8.62 5.21 1.31
C GLY A 95 7.19 5.33 1.82
N VAL A 96 6.84 4.56 2.86
CA VAL A 96 5.46 4.44 3.34
C VAL A 96 4.96 5.68 4.08
N TYR A 97 5.76 6.29 4.95
CA TYR A 97 5.31 7.47 5.70
C TYR A 97 5.05 8.69 4.81
N PRO A 98 5.92 9.04 3.83
CA PRO A 98 5.61 10.10 2.88
C PRO A 98 4.37 9.80 2.03
N LEU A 99 4.19 8.53 1.63
CA LEU A 99 3.01 8.12 0.88
C LEU A 99 1.73 8.33 1.70
N ALA A 100 1.71 7.94 2.98
CA ALA A 100 0.58 8.18 3.88
C ALA A 100 0.30 9.68 4.05
N GLY A 101 1.34 10.50 4.29
CA GLY A 101 1.20 11.95 4.36
C GLY A 101 0.62 12.56 3.09
N LEU A 102 1.09 12.12 1.91
CA LEU A 102 0.57 12.57 0.62
C LEU A 102 -0.92 12.27 0.49
N THR A 103 -1.38 11.07 0.85
CA THR A 103 -2.81 10.73 0.78
C THR A 103 -3.67 11.62 1.67
N ILE A 104 -3.19 12.00 2.86
CA ILE A 104 -3.89 12.92 3.77
C ILE A 104 -3.94 14.33 3.16
N ILE A 105 -2.81 14.84 2.65
CA ILE A 105 -2.77 16.16 1.99
C ILE A 105 -3.76 16.19 0.83
N LEU A 106 -3.74 15.15 -0.01
CA LEU A 106 -4.59 15.09 -1.19
C LEU A 106 -6.07 15.06 -0.80
N ALA A 107 -6.43 14.29 0.23
CA ALA A 107 -7.80 14.26 0.77
C ALA A 107 -8.25 15.58 1.42
N LEU A 108 -7.32 16.41 1.93
CA LEU A 108 -7.66 17.74 2.46
C LEU A 108 -7.86 18.79 1.36
N VAL A 109 -7.09 18.71 0.28
CA VAL A 109 -7.11 19.72 -0.80
C VAL A 109 -8.20 19.42 -1.84
N THR A 110 -8.60 18.16 -1.97
CA THR A 110 -9.59 17.74 -2.97
C THR A 110 -10.93 17.41 -2.32
N HIS A 111 -12.00 17.91 -2.94
CA HIS A 111 -13.37 17.60 -2.56
C HIS A 111 -13.97 16.76 -3.69
N GLY A 112 -14.09 15.45 -3.47
CA GLY A 112 -14.76 14.55 -4.39
C GLY A 112 -16.25 14.43 -4.08
N PRO A 113 -17.10 14.04 -5.04
CA PRO A 113 -18.48 13.69 -4.74
C PRO A 113 -18.53 12.58 -3.69
N SER A 114 -19.30 12.78 -2.63
CA SER A 114 -19.45 11.79 -1.57
C SER A 114 -20.18 10.56 -2.10
N ARG A 115 -19.59 9.37 -1.93
CA ARG A 115 -20.23 8.09 -2.25
C ARG A 115 -20.49 7.33 -0.96
N LEU A 116 -21.56 7.71 -0.29
CA LEU A 116 -22.09 6.97 0.84
C LEU A 116 -22.72 5.68 0.31
N VAL A 117 -22.12 4.55 0.63
CA VAL A 117 -22.72 3.25 0.34
C VAL A 117 -23.54 2.84 1.56
N SER A 118 -24.86 2.98 1.47
CA SER A 118 -25.80 2.51 2.49
C SER A 118 -26.02 1.01 2.34
N GLU A 119 -25.97 0.29 3.47
CA GLU A 119 -26.26 -1.15 3.61
C GLU A 119 -25.43 -2.10 2.74
N GLN A 120 -24.21 -2.40 3.20
CA GLN A 120 -23.43 -3.49 2.61
C GLN A 120 -23.78 -4.83 3.24
N SER A 121 -24.16 -5.80 2.42
CA SER A 121 -24.18 -7.22 2.80
C SER A 121 -22.81 -7.62 3.34
N TYR A 122 -22.78 -8.52 4.34
CA TYR A 122 -21.55 -9.07 4.92
C TYR A 122 -20.57 -9.60 3.86
N GLY A 123 -21.08 -10.10 2.73
CA GLY A 123 -20.27 -10.54 1.60
C GLY A 123 -19.46 -9.42 0.95
N MET A 124 -20.08 -8.25 0.71
CA MET A 124 -19.41 -7.09 0.09
C MET A 124 -18.33 -6.51 1.01
N LEU A 125 -18.60 -6.41 2.31
CA LEU A 125 -17.61 -5.99 3.31
C LEU A 125 -16.39 -6.91 3.31
N SER A 126 -16.61 -8.23 3.22
CA SER A 126 -15.51 -9.20 3.14
C SER A 126 -14.66 -9.01 1.89
N HIS A 127 -15.29 -8.80 0.72
CA HIS A 127 -14.59 -8.51 -0.53
C HIS A 127 -13.75 -7.24 -0.45
N ILE A 128 -14.30 -6.16 0.12
CA ILE A 128 -13.59 -4.89 0.29
C ILE A 128 -12.41 -5.07 1.24
N ALA A 129 -12.60 -5.71 2.39
CA ALA A 129 -11.53 -5.95 3.36
C ALA A 129 -10.37 -6.76 2.75
N LEU A 130 -10.68 -7.85 2.03
CA LEU A 130 -9.69 -8.67 1.32
C LEU A 130 -8.98 -7.88 0.23
N SER A 131 -9.72 -7.10 -0.57
CA SER A 131 -9.17 -6.28 -1.65
C SER A 131 -8.23 -5.20 -1.13
N VAL A 132 -8.63 -4.46 -0.09
CA VAL A 132 -7.82 -3.40 0.54
C VAL A 132 -6.57 -4.01 1.17
N THR A 133 -6.69 -5.16 1.84
CA THR A 133 -5.54 -5.87 2.41
C THR A 133 -4.56 -6.34 1.33
N ALA A 134 -5.05 -6.94 0.25
CA ALA A 134 -4.22 -7.33 -0.90
C ALA A 134 -3.48 -6.11 -1.48
N TYR A 135 -4.20 -5.01 -1.67
CA TYR A 135 -3.66 -3.77 -2.21
C TYR A 135 -2.55 -3.18 -1.33
N SER A 136 -2.76 -3.16 -0.01
CA SER A 136 -1.76 -2.70 0.94
C SER A 136 -0.50 -3.59 0.92
N LEU A 137 -0.66 -4.92 0.88
CA LEU A 137 0.46 -5.87 0.77
C LEU A 137 1.25 -5.69 -0.53
N PHE A 138 0.57 -5.55 -1.67
CA PHE A 138 1.23 -5.32 -2.96
C PHE A 138 1.89 -3.94 -3.05
N THR A 139 1.37 -2.93 -2.35
CA THR A 139 2.03 -1.62 -2.26
C THR A 139 3.33 -1.73 -1.46
N LEU A 140 3.32 -2.45 -0.33
CA LEU A 140 4.55 -2.75 0.42
C LEU A 140 5.56 -3.55 -0.43
N ALA A 141 5.08 -4.55 -1.18
CA ALA A 141 5.89 -5.32 -2.11
C ALA A 141 6.47 -4.45 -3.23
N ALA A 142 5.72 -3.47 -3.75
CA ALA A 142 6.20 -2.53 -4.76
C ALA A 142 7.33 -1.65 -4.23
N ILE A 143 7.16 -1.05 -3.04
CA ILE A 143 8.21 -0.24 -2.40
C ILE A 143 9.45 -1.09 -2.15
N GLN A 144 9.27 -2.33 -1.68
CA GLN A 144 10.37 -3.28 -1.50
C GLN A 144 11.07 -3.65 -2.81
N ALA A 145 10.30 -3.86 -3.88
CA ALA A 145 10.83 -4.16 -5.21
C ALA A 145 11.69 -3.01 -5.75
N VAL A 146 11.25 -1.76 -5.52
CA VAL A 146 12.03 -0.55 -5.86
C VAL A 146 13.34 -0.50 -5.08
N LEU A 147 13.30 -0.70 -3.76
CA LEU A 147 14.50 -0.74 -2.92
C LEU A 147 15.48 -1.84 -3.36
N LEU A 148 14.97 -3.05 -3.62
CA LEU A 148 15.75 -4.17 -4.14
C LEU A 148 16.38 -3.87 -5.50
N TYR A 149 15.65 -3.21 -6.38
CA TYR A 149 16.15 -2.81 -7.69
C TYR A 149 17.33 -1.82 -7.56
N PHE A 150 17.19 -0.80 -6.71
CA PHE A 150 18.26 0.15 -6.44
C PHE A 150 19.46 -0.51 -5.77
N GLN A 151 19.26 -1.37 -4.78
CA GLN A 151 20.35 -2.08 -4.09
C GLN A 151 21.14 -2.96 -5.05
N ASN A 152 20.45 -3.75 -5.89
CA ASN A 152 21.10 -4.62 -6.87
C ASN A 152 21.86 -3.83 -7.94
N ARG A 153 21.31 -2.71 -8.41
CA ARG A 153 22.00 -1.82 -9.36
C ARG A 153 23.26 -1.20 -8.75
N GLN A 154 23.19 -0.75 -7.50
CA GLN A 154 24.34 -0.13 -6.83
C GLN A 154 25.44 -1.13 -6.48
N LEU A 155 25.11 -2.36 -6.10
CA LEU A 155 26.10 -3.41 -5.87
C LEU A 155 26.93 -3.74 -7.13
N LYS A 156 26.33 -3.60 -8.31
CA LYS A 156 27.04 -3.81 -9.59
C LYS A 156 27.94 -2.64 -10.00
N HIS A 157 27.68 -1.44 -9.51
CA HIS A 157 28.34 -0.22 -10.00
C HIS A 157 29.24 0.47 -8.96
N ASN A 158 28.89 0.43 -7.67
CA ASN A 158 29.68 1.04 -6.61
C ASN A 158 29.37 0.41 -5.24
N TYR A 159 30.23 -0.51 -4.81
CA TYR A 159 30.08 -1.24 -3.54
C TYR A 159 30.09 -0.32 -2.30
N ASN A 160 30.71 0.86 -2.37
CA ASN A 160 30.90 1.79 -1.24
C ASN A 160 29.79 2.84 -1.06
N SER A 161 28.65 2.71 -1.74
CA SER A 161 27.55 3.66 -1.56
C SER A 161 26.92 3.57 -0.16
N LEU A 162 26.58 4.72 0.41
CA LEU A 162 25.80 4.84 1.66
C LEU A 162 24.50 4.03 1.64
N LEU A 163 23.92 3.84 0.45
CA LEU A 163 22.70 3.05 0.24
C LEU A 163 22.92 1.55 0.45
N VAL A 164 24.08 1.02 0.04
CA VAL A 164 24.42 -0.40 0.19
C VAL A 164 24.78 -0.73 1.64
N ARG A 165 25.47 0.20 2.33
CA ARG A 165 25.97 -0.01 3.70
C ARG A 165 24.87 -0.05 4.77
N ASN A 166 23.76 0.65 4.54
CA ASN A 166 22.71 0.84 5.54
C ASN A 166 21.41 0.09 5.21
N LEU A 167 21.34 -0.62 4.07
CA LEU A 167 20.24 -1.52 3.76
C LEU A 167 20.49 -2.93 4.33
N PRO A 168 19.43 -3.68 4.67
CA PRO A 168 19.55 -5.09 5.05
C PRO A 168 20.21 -5.92 3.94
N PRO A 169 20.75 -7.12 4.26
CA PRO A 169 21.27 -8.04 3.27
C PRO A 169 20.26 -8.32 2.15
N LEU A 170 20.73 -8.41 0.90
CA LEU A 170 19.90 -8.67 -0.28
C LEU A 170 18.96 -9.86 -0.09
N GLN A 171 19.46 -10.96 0.47
CA GLN A 171 18.67 -12.17 0.71
C GLN A 171 17.48 -11.91 1.63
N THR A 172 17.66 -11.10 2.67
CA THR A 172 16.58 -10.70 3.58
C THR A 172 15.56 -9.84 2.85
N MET A 173 16.02 -8.89 2.03
CA MET A 173 15.12 -8.04 1.26
C MET A 173 14.31 -8.84 0.23
N GLU A 174 14.92 -9.82 -0.45
CA GLU A 174 14.24 -10.75 -1.35
C GLU A 174 13.22 -11.63 -0.63
N SER A 175 13.59 -12.17 0.54
CA SER A 175 12.68 -12.96 1.38
C SER A 175 11.43 -12.16 1.71
N LEU A 176 11.59 -10.91 2.17
CA LEU A 176 10.48 -10.03 2.51
C LEU A 176 9.60 -9.72 1.28
N LEU A 177 10.22 -9.46 0.12
CA LEU A 177 9.48 -9.24 -1.12
C LEU A 177 8.55 -10.42 -1.42
N PHE A 178 9.09 -11.64 -1.43
CA PHE A 178 8.29 -12.80 -1.76
C PHE A 178 7.28 -13.19 -0.67
N GLU A 179 7.58 -12.96 0.61
CA GLU A 179 6.63 -13.15 1.71
C GLU A 179 5.41 -12.24 1.54
N MET A 180 5.63 -10.97 1.18
CA MET A 180 4.55 -10.02 0.89
C MET A 180 3.80 -10.35 -0.41
N VAL A 181 4.49 -10.73 -1.48
CA VAL A 181 3.84 -11.15 -2.74
C VAL A 181 2.98 -12.38 -2.51
N TRP A 182 3.46 -13.36 -1.76
CA TRP A 182 2.71 -14.58 -1.47
C TRP A 182 1.45 -14.28 -0.64
N ALA A 183 1.60 -13.50 0.43
CA ALA A 183 0.45 -13.05 1.23
C ALA A 183 -0.55 -12.23 0.40
N GLY A 184 -0.05 -11.32 -0.46
CA GLY A 184 -0.88 -10.52 -1.35
C GLY A 184 -1.65 -11.35 -2.37
N VAL A 185 -1.01 -12.37 -2.97
CA VAL A 185 -1.65 -13.30 -3.93
C VAL A 185 -2.79 -14.07 -3.26
N VAL A 186 -2.57 -14.59 -2.05
CA VAL A 186 -3.63 -15.28 -1.29
C VAL A 186 -4.81 -14.36 -1.04
N MET A 187 -4.55 -13.14 -0.55
CA MET A 187 -5.61 -12.15 -0.32
C MET A 187 -6.33 -11.75 -1.62
N LEU A 188 -5.61 -11.64 -2.74
CA LEU A 188 -6.19 -11.30 -4.05
C LEU A 188 -7.08 -12.41 -4.60
N ILE A 189 -6.68 -13.67 -4.46
CA ILE A 189 -7.52 -14.81 -4.86
C ILE A 189 -8.81 -14.81 -4.04
N LEU A 190 -8.70 -14.66 -2.71
CA LEU A 190 -9.86 -14.58 -1.83
C LEU A 190 -10.76 -13.39 -2.19
N ALA A 191 -10.18 -12.24 -2.52
CA ALA A 191 -10.92 -11.07 -2.99
C ALA A 191 -11.66 -11.34 -4.31
N ILE A 192 -11.02 -11.99 -5.29
CA ILE A 192 -11.67 -12.33 -6.57
C ILE A 192 -12.81 -13.32 -6.35
N VAL A 193 -12.59 -14.36 -5.53
CA VAL A 193 -13.61 -15.38 -5.22
C VAL A 193 -14.80 -14.75 -4.51
N THR A 194 -14.57 -13.96 -3.46
CA THR A 194 -15.67 -13.26 -2.76
C THR A 194 -16.38 -12.25 -3.67
N GLY A 195 -15.63 -11.57 -4.55
CA GLY A 195 -16.22 -10.69 -5.55
C GLY A 195 -17.15 -11.45 -6.50
N ALA A 196 -16.76 -12.64 -6.95
CA ALA A 196 -17.56 -13.48 -7.85
C ALA A 196 -18.81 -14.06 -7.20
N LEU A 197 -18.80 -14.25 -5.87
CA LEU A 197 -19.94 -14.79 -5.14
C LEU A 197 -20.96 -13.72 -4.73
N PHE A 198 -20.50 -12.49 -4.43
CA PHE A 198 -21.33 -11.46 -3.78
C PHE A 198 -21.60 -10.22 -4.64
N ILE A 199 -20.93 -10.06 -5.78
CA ILE A 199 -21.16 -8.93 -6.71
C ILE A 199 -21.91 -9.47 -7.93
N GLU A 200 -23.16 -9.03 -8.07
CA GLU A 200 -23.94 -9.28 -9.28
C GLU A 200 -23.30 -8.56 -10.48
N ASP A 201 -23.15 -9.27 -11.60
CA ASP A 201 -22.55 -8.78 -12.85
C ASP A 201 -21.14 -8.14 -12.72
N LEU A 202 -20.16 -8.91 -12.25
CA LEU A 202 -18.73 -8.55 -12.30
C LEU A 202 -18.21 -8.12 -13.69
N PHE A 203 -18.90 -8.52 -14.75
CA PHE A 203 -18.59 -8.20 -16.15
C PHE A 203 -19.50 -7.12 -16.75
N ALA A 204 -20.32 -6.44 -15.95
CA ALA A 204 -20.95 -5.19 -16.38
C ALA A 204 -19.87 -4.21 -16.88
N GLN A 205 -20.19 -3.39 -17.90
CA GLN A 205 -19.21 -2.56 -18.63
C GLN A 205 -18.26 -1.75 -17.72
N ASN A 206 -18.73 -1.26 -16.58
CA ASN A 206 -17.95 -0.46 -15.63
C ASN A 206 -17.05 -1.30 -14.69
N LEU A 207 -17.36 -2.58 -14.47
CA LEU A 207 -16.63 -3.48 -13.57
C LEU A 207 -15.70 -4.44 -14.33
N ALA A 208 -16.01 -4.76 -15.59
CA ALA A 208 -15.26 -5.71 -16.41
C ALA A 208 -13.76 -5.35 -16.52
N HIS A 209 -13.45 -4.07 -16.74
CA HIS A 209 -12.08 -3.60 -16.86
C HIS A 209 -11.29 -3.77 -15.54
N LYS A 210 -11.93 -3.51 -14.39
CA LYS A 210 -11.32 -3.69 -13.06
C LYS A 210 -11.03 -5.17 -12.79
N THR A 211 -11.97 -6.05 -13.11
CA THR A 211 -11.82 -7.50 -12.96
C THR A 211 -10.71 -8.04 -13.88
N LEU A 212 -10.67 -7.60 -15.15
CA LEU A 212 -9.65 -8.00 -16.12
C LEU A 212 -8.24 -7.64 -15.64
N PHE A 213 -8.01 -6.39 -15.23
CA PHE A 213 -6.70 -5.95 -14.74
C PHE A 213 -6.28 -6.67 -13.46
N SER A 214 -7.24 -6.98 -12.58
CA SER A 214 -6.99 -7.79 -11.36
C SER A 214 -6.56 -9.21 -11.70
N ILE A 215 -7.22 -9.87 -12.66
CA ILE A 215 -6.86 -11.23 -13.12
C ILE A 215 -5.49 -11.22 -13.80
N LEU A 216 -5.22 -10.24 -14.67
CA LEU A 216 -3.91 -10.09 -15.31
C LEU A 216 -2.79 -9.87 -14.27
N SER A 217 -3.04 -9.03 -13.28
CA SER A 217 -2.11 -8.82 -12.16
C SER A 217 -1.86 -10.13 -11.39
N LEU A 218 -2.92 -10.88 -11.08
CA LEU A 218 -2.81 -12.20 -10.43
C LEU A 218 -1.94 -13.16 -11.26
N LEU A 219 -2.16 -13.25 -12.57
CA LEU A 219 -1.36 -14.09 -13.46
C LEU A 219 0.12 -13.68 -13.44
N VAL A 220 0.42 -12.39 -13.45
CA VAL A 220 1.79 -11.87 -13.36
C VAL A 220 2.46 -12.25 -12.04
N PHE A 221 1.74 -12.12 -10.90
CA PHE A 221 2.29 -12.51 -9.60
C PHE A 221 2.44 -14.03 -9.44
N VAL A 222 1.49 -14.82 -9.93
CA VAL A 222 1.60 -16.28 -9.94
C VAL A 222 2.76 -16.73 -10.82
N ALA A 223 2.92 -16.13 -12.02
CA ALA A 223 4.06 -16.39 -12.89
C ALA A 223 5.39 -16.03 -12.22
N LEU A 224 5.45 -14.93 -11.47
CA LEU A 224 6.61 -14.57 -10.65
C LEU A 224 6.91 -15.63 -9.58
N LEU A 225 5.90 -16.09 -8.85
CA LEU A 225 6.07 -17.13 -7.82
C LEU A 225 6.54 -18.45 -8.43
N ILE A 226 5.96 -18.89 -9.54
CA ILE A 226 6.38 -20.09 -10.27
C ILE A 226 7.80 -19.90 -10.83
N GLY A 227 8.09 -18.74 -11.42
CA GLY A 227 9.40 -18.40 -11.96
C GLY A 227 10.51 -18.37 -10.90
N ARG A 228 10.17 -18.07 -9.64
CA ARG A 228 11.08 -18.21 -8.50
C ARG A 228 11.48 -19.68 -8.29
N TYR A 229 10.53 -20.60 -8.27
CA TYR A 229 10.79 -22.02 -8.01
C TYR A 229 11.43 -22.74 -9.20
N THR A 230 10.97 -22.44 -10.42
CA THR A 230 11.39 -23.15 -11.64
C THR A 230 12.66 -22.58 -12.26
N LYS A 231 12.76 -21.25 -12.34
CA LYS A 231 13.84 -20.54 -13.04
C LYS A 231 14.77 -19.77 -12.10
N GLY A 232 14.55 -19.84 -10.79
CA GLY A 232 15.35 -19.13 -9.80
C GLY A 232 15.28 -17.61 -9.96
N TRP A 233 14.15 -17.04 -10.39
CA TRP A 233 14.01 -15.59 -10.56
C TRP A 233 14.24 -14.83 -9.25
N ARG A 234 15.25 -13.94 -9.26
CA ARG A 234 15.72 -13.18 -8.09
C ARG A 234 16.14 -11.76 -8.49
N GLY A 235 16.40 -10.92 -7.49
CA GLY A 235 16.89 -9.56 -7.68
C GLY A 235 16.06 -8.72 -8.66
N ILE A 236 16.73 -8.17 -9.69
CA ILE A 236 16.13 -7.25 -10.67
C ILE A 236 14.94 -7.89 -11.41
N THR A 237 15.03 -9.18 -11.76
CA THR A 237 13.93 -9.87 -12.45
C THR A 237 12.69 -9.92 -11.56
N ALA A 238 12.86 -10.35 -10.30
CA ALA A 238 11.76 -10.37 -9.33
C ALA A 238 11.16 -8.97 -9.13
N SER A 239 12.00 -7.95 -8.96
CA SER A 239 11.54 -6.56 -8.83
C SER A 239 10.71 -6.09 -10.03
N ARG A 240 11.14 -6.37 -11.27
CA ARG A 240 10.43 -5.94 -12.49
C ARG A 240 9.06 -6.60 -12.61
N TRP A 241 8.99 -7.90 -12.36
CA TRP A 241 7.72 -8.64 -12.38
C TRP A 241 6.77 -8.16 -11.28
N THR A 242 7.27 -7.93 -10.05
CA THR A 242 6.45 -7.35 -8.98
C THR A 242 5.91 -5.99 -9.38
N LEU A 243 6.76 -5.09 -9.90
CA LEU A 243 6.34 -3.75 -10.30
C LEU A 243 5.34 -3.77 -11.47
N ALA A 244 5.52 -4.67 -12.43
CA ALA A 244 4.55 -4.86 -13.52
C ALA A 244 3.19 -5.34 -12.99
N GLY A 245 3.18 -6.33 -12.08
CA GLY A 245 1.96 -6.82 -11.44
C GLY A 245 1.26 -5.74 -10.62
N CYS A 246 2.02 -4.97 -9.82
CA CYS A 246 1.49 -3.85 -9.04
C CYS A 246 0.95 -2.72 -9.94
N ALA A 247 1.59 -2.45 -11.08
CA ALA A 247 1.11 -1.44 -12.04
C ALA A 247 -0.24 -1.86 -12.65
N LEU A 248 -0.40 -3.13 -13.03
CA LEU A 248 -1.70 -3.66 -13.48
C LEU A 248 -2.76 -3.56 -12.39
N LEU A 249 -2.41 -3.88 -11.14
CA LEU A 249 -3.34 -3.80 -10.02
C LEU A 249 -3.75 -2.35 -9.69
N MET A 250 -2.79 -1.42 -9.75
CA MET A 250 -3.04 0.02 -9.63
C MET A 250 -4.03 0.47 -10.70
N LEU A 251 -3.85 0.06 -11.95
CA LEU A 251 -4.79 0.38 -13.04
C LEU A 251 -6.19 -0.21 -12.79
N ALA A 252 -6.29 -1.40 -12.19
CA ALA A 252 -7.56 -2.01 -11.85
C ALA A 252 -8.40 -1.14 -10.90
N PHE A 253 -7.78 -0.59 -9.85
CA PHE A 253 -8.50 0.19 -8.83
C PHE A 253 -8.48 1.70 -9.11
N TYR A 254 -7.30 2.28 -9.28
CA TYR A 254 -7.12 3.72 -9.49
C TYR A 254 -7.44 4.13 -10.92
N GLY A 255 -7.12 3.30 -11.92
CA GLY A 255 -7.37 3.63 -13.33
C GLY A 255 -8.86 3.77 -13.65
N SER A 256 -9.68 2.81 -13.23
CA SER A 256 -11.14 2.89 -13.43
C SER A 256 -11.76 4.06 -12.66
N LYS A 257 -11.35 4.27 -11.41
CA LYS A 257 -11.83 5.39 -10.57
C LYS A 257 -11.41 6.75 -11.13
N PHE A 258 -10.17 6.91 -11.58
CA PHE A 258 -9.65 8.17 -12.14
C PHE A 258 -10.41 8.57 -13.41
N VAL A 259 -10.65 7.61 -14.30
CA VAL A 259 -11.42 7.86 -15.53
C VAL A 259 -12.86 8.24 -15.19
N LEU A 260 -13.52 7.50 -14.29
CA LEU A 260 -14.93 7.74 -13.95
C LEU A 260 -15.16 9.03 -13.15
N GLU A 261 -14.36 9.27 -12.10
CA GLU A 261 -14.55 10.40 -11.18
C GLU A 261 -13.91 11.69 -11.71
N LEU A 262 -12.72 11.63 -12.34
CA LEU A 262 -11.97 12.84 -12.71
C LEU A 262 -12.17 13.26 -14.17
N ILE A 263 -12.29 12.31 -15.11
CA ILE A 263 -12.44 12.61 -16.53
C ILE A 263 -13.91 12.74 -16.91
N PHE A 264 -14.77 11.82 -16.46
CA PHE A 264 -16.17 11.83 -16.84
C PHE A 264 -17.10 12.59 -15.88
N GLN A 265 -16.61 13.02 -14.70
CA GLN A 265 -17.43 13.64 -13.62
C GLN A 265 -18.74 12.89 -13.34
N ARG A 266 -18.78 11.58 -13.60
CA ARG A 266 -19.97 10.76 -13.39
C ARG A 266 -19.79 9.98 -12.09
N GLY A 267 -20.71 10.22 -11.16
CA GLY A 267 -20.93 9.34 -10.01
C GLY A 267 -21.43 7.99 -10.52
N GLY A 268 -20.54 7.00 -10.56
CA GLY A 268 -20.88 5.60 -10.79
C GLY A 268 -21.30 4.91 -9.51
#